data_AF-A0A354ZDE6-F1
#
_entry.id   AF-A0A354ZDE6-F1
#
_cell.length_a   1.000
_cell.length_b   1.000
_cell.length_c   1.000
_cell.angle_alpha   90.00
_cell.angle_beta   90.00
_cell.angle_gamma   90.00
#
_symmetry.space_group_name_H-M   'P 1'
#
loop_
_entity.id
_entity.type
_entity.pdbx_description
1 polymer ?
#
loop_
_entity_poly.entity_id
_entity_poly.type
_entity_poly.pdbx_seq_one_letter_code
_entity_poly.pdbx_strand_id
1 'polypeptide(L)'
;MNQHEIISPIELLDDQGHITEEGWARRPLWRYDRSRIKAPWYRIKEWDYYCVLSQKRGYGIAFTVSDLGYTGLTSFVWLDFVKRSFVPVDSLKLLPRGKTGLSPSSSQGDLHYKDKKLSISYILGKSQRRIVAECPSFGDGKGLHCDLVLEQDPDADSMNIATSWKENRRAFYYNQKINCMPARGEVTIGEQRYPFEPEDSFGVMDWGRGYWLYRNRWYWGSASGLYEGAPLGWNIGYGFTDRTPASENMVFYKSRAHKLEEIEFHIDPNDYMAPWKITSSDGRFEMDFEPVLNRHSDITLLAVSSIQNQLFGYYSGRLILDDGRVLKVDKLLGLAEDVQNKW
;
A
#
# COMPACT_ATOMS: atom_id res chain seq x y z
N MET A 1 -14.08 13.51 15.28
CA MET A 1 -14.97 12.37 14.94
C MET A 1 -14.68 11.22 15.90
N ASN A 2 -15.67 10.47 16.42
CA ASN A 2 -15.37 9.33 17.31
C ASN A 2 -14.95 8.12 16.46
N GLN A 3 -13.65 7.79 16.46
CA GLN A 3 -13.08 6.71 15.63
C GLN A 3 -12.98 5.42 16.45
N HIS A 4 -13.72 4.39 16.04
CA HIS A 4 -13.87 3.15 16.82
C HIS A 4 -12.64 2.25 16.72
N GLU A 5 -11.93 2.04 17.85
CA GLU A 5 -10.74 1.19 17.94
C GLU A 5 -11.11 -0.23 18.41
N ILE A 6 -10.74 -1.24 17.63
CA ILE A 6 -10.83 -2.65 18.03
C ILE A 6 -9.61 -3.00 18.87
N ILE A 7 -9.87 -3.61 20.04
CA ILE A 7 -8.84 -3.92 21.05
C ILE A 7 -8.69 -5.42 21.35
N SER A 8 -9.54 -6.27 20.76
CA SER A 8 -9.47 -7.72 20.91
C SER A 8 -9.69 -8.46 19.59
N PRO A 9 -9.12 -9.66 19.39
CA PRO A 9 -9.34 -10.44 18.17
C PRO A 9 -10.81 -10.82 17.98
N ILE A 10 -11.32 -10.64 16.77
CA ILE A 10 -12.71 -10.95 16.38
C ILE A 10 -12.78 -11.60 15.00
N GLU A 11 -13.86 -12.30 14.71
CA GLU A 11 -14.16 -12.76 13.34
C GLU A 11 -14.46 -11.56 12.45
N LEU A 12 -13.91 -11.48 11.24
CA LEU A 12 -14.19 -10.33 10.36
C LEU A 12 -15.66 -10.26 9.98
N LEU A 13 -16.23 -11.40 9.56
CA LEU A 13 -17.58 -11.46 8.99
C LEU A 13 -18.53 -12.27 9.86
N ASP A 14 -19.82 -11.93 9.83
CA ASP A 14 -20.91 -12.78 10.34
C ASP A 14 -21.33 -13.84 9.29
N ASP A 15 -22.33 -14.66 9.62
CA ASP A 15 -22.84 -15.70 8.71
C ASP A 15 -23.61 -15.14 7.50
N GLN A 16 -24.02 -13.87 7.58
CA GLN A 16 -24.68 -13.12 6.52
C GLN A 16 -23.70 -12.36 5.61
N GLY A 17 -22.40 -12.40 5.92
CA GLY A 17 -21.34 -11.73 5.18
C GLY A 17 -21.19 -10.24 5.46
N HIS A 18 -21.66 -9.74 6.61
CA HIS A 18 -21.41 -8.37 7.08
C HIS A 18 -20.21 -8.34 8.02
N ILE A 19 -19.52 -7.19 8.12
CA ILE A 19 -18.51 -7.00 9.15
C ILE A 19 -19.16 -7.09 10.53
N THR A 20 -18.55 -7.86 11.44
CA THR A 20 -19.06 -8.03 12.82
C THR A 20 -18.94 -6.75 13.64
N GLU A 21 -17.82 -6.05 13.50
CA GLU A 21 -17.51 -4.78 14.16
C GLU A 21 -16.61 -3.94 13.25
N GLU A 22 -17.12 -2.80 12.79
CA GLU A 22 -16.39 -1.87 11.92
C GLU A 22 -15.50 -0.94 12.75
N GLY A 23 -14.30 -0.65 12.27
CA GLY A 23 -13.39 0.25 12.97
C GLY A 23 -11.95 0.14 12.48
N TRP A 24 -11.03 0.60 13.31
CA TRP A 24 -9.58 0.53 13.07
C TRP A 24 -8.88 -0.20 14.22
N ALA A 25 -7.64 -0.65 14.00
CA ALA A 25 -6.82 -1.27 15.03
C ALA A 25 -5.32 -1.04 14.78
N ARG A 26 -4.52 -1.13 15.85
CA ARG A 26 -3.05 -1.06 15.80
C ARG A 26 -2.39 -2.38 15.37
N ARG A 27 -3.17 -3.46 15.35
CA ARG A 27 -2.76 -4.84 15.05
C ARG A 27 -3.84 -5.51 14.19
N PRO A 28 -3.51 -6.58 13.43
CA PRO A 28 -4.49 -7.30 12.61
C PRO A 28 -5.39 -8.17 13.51
N LEU A 29 -6.45 -7.57 14.06
CA LEU A 29 -7.35 -8.20 15.02
C LEU A 29 -8.55 -8.91 14.38
N TRP A 30 -8.88 -8.61 13.13
CA TRP A 30 -9.93 -9.32 12.41
C TRP A 30 -9.40 -10.61 11.78
N ARG A 31 -10.09 -11.72 12.05
CA ARG A 31 -9.87 -13.02 11.41
C ARG A 31 -10.64 -13.06 10.10
N TYR A 32 -9.91 -12.94 9.00
CA TYR A 32 -10.47 -13.02 7.65
C TYR A 32 -10.61 -14.48 7.21
N ASP A 33 -11.81 -14.83 6.75
CA ASP A 33 -12.09 -16.08 6.03
C ASP A 33 -12.83 -15.75 4.74
N ARG A 34 -12.13 -15.98 3.62
CA ARG A 34 -12.65 -15.77 2.26
C ARG A 34 -13.94 -16.54 1.99
N SER A 35 -14.14 -17.71 2.63
CA SER A 35 -15.32 -18.55 2.44
C SER A 35 -16.61 -17.92 3.00
N ARG A 36 -16.48 -16.97 3.94
CA ARG A 36 -17.60 -16.25 4.56
C ARG A 36 -18.11 -15.09 3.72
N ILE A 37 -17.40 -14.71 2.65
CA ILE A 37 -17.82 -13.62 1.76
C ILE A 37 -19.08 -14.02 0.97
N LYS A 38 -20.16 -13.27 1.16
CA LYS A 38 -21.43 -13.46 0.41
C LYS A 38 -21.47 -12.55 -0.83
N ALA A 39 -20.61 -12.85 -1.81
CA ALA A 39 -20.50 -12.10 -3.07
C ALA A 39 -20.19 -13.01 -4.26
N PRO A 40 -20.50 -12.59 -5.51
CA PRO A 40 -19.98 -13.25 -6.69
C PRO A 40 -18.44 -13.25 -6.69
N TRP A 41 -17.80 -14.34 -7.14
CA TRP A 41 -16.34 -14.49 -7.08
C TRP A 41 -15.56 -13.36 -7.78
N TYR A 42 -16.12 -12.79 -8.85
CA TYR A 42 -15.50 -11.69 -9.59
C TYR A 42 -15.60 -10.33 -8.87
N ARG A 43 -16.35 -10.28 -7.76
CA ARG A 43 -16.45 -9.13 -6.87
C ARG A 43 -15.53 -9.23 -5.66
N ILE A 44 -14.81 -10.34 -5.48
CA ILE A 44 -13.84 -10.55 -4.40
C ILE A 44 -12.46 -10.12 -4.87
N LYS A 45 -11.78 -9.32 -4.05
CA LYS A 45 -10.51 -8.71 -4.39
C LYS A 45 -9.52 -8.89 -3.26
N GLU A 46 -8.31 -9.27 -3.64
CA GLU A 46 -7.26 -9.60 -2.70
C GLU A 46 -5.94 -9.13 -3.31
N TRP A 47 -5.07 -8.47 -2.54
CA TRP A 47 -3.75 -8.07 -3.02
C TRP A 47 -2.72 -7.94 -1.90
N ASP A 48 -1.48 -8.18 -2.29
CA ASP A 48 -0.28 -7.90 -1.51
C ASP A 48 0.62 -6.98 -2.33
N TYR A 49 0.75 -5.75 -1.86
CA TYR A 49 1.60 -4.72 -2.45
C TYR A 49 2.75 -4.39 -1.50
N TYR A 50 3.94 -4.25 -2.07
CA TYR A 50 5.10 -3.73 -1.38
C TYR A 50 5.73 -2.61 -2.20
N CYS A 51 6.25 -1.58 -1.54
CA CYS A 51 7.09 -0.59 -2.17
C CYS A 51 8.29 -0.30 -1.29
N VAL A 52 9.48 -0.32 -1.87
CA VAL A 52 10.74 -0.01 -1.20
C VAL A 52 11.35 1.21 -1.87
N LEU A 53 11.47 2.31 -1.12
CA LEU A 53 12.00 3.57 -1.60
C LEU A 53 13.31 3.87 -0.88
N SER A 54 14.36 4.21 -1.63
CA SER A 54 15.58 4.78 -1.04
C SER A 54 15.47 6.29 -0.98
N GLN A 55 15.55 6.83 0.23
CA GLN A 55 15.47 8.26 0.53
C GLN A 55 16.62 9.06 -0.08
N LYS A 56 17.79 8.45 -0.28
CA LYS A 56 19.02 9.14 -0.73
C LYS A 56 19.51 8.75 -2.11
N ARG A 57 19.13 7.58 -2.61
CA ARG A 57 19.77 6.98 -3.80
C ARG A 57 19.03 7.26 -5.10
N GLY A 58 17.84 7.84 -5.03
CA GLY A 58 17.09 8.29 -6.21
C GLY A 58 16.45 7.16 -7.01
N TYR A 59 16.14 6.04 -6.36
CA TYR A 59 15.40 4.93 -6.96
C TYR A 59 14.54 4.19 -5.93
N GLY A 60 13.66 3.34 -6.44
CA GLY A 60 12.82 2.45 -5.66
C GLY A 60 12.29 1.31 -6.51
N ILE A 61 11.61 0.38 -5.87
CA ILE A 61 10.95 -0.74 -6.54
C ILE A 61 9.63 -1.06 -5.84
N ALA A 62 8.59 -1.33 -6.63
CA ALA A 62 7.29 -1.74 -6.12
C ALA A 62 6.91 -3.11 -6.68
N PHE A 63 6.14 -3.89 -5.92
CA PHE A 63 5.70 -5.24 -6.24
C PHE A 63 4.21 -5.37 -5.94
N THR A 64 3.47 -6.05 -6.80
CA THR A 64 2.05 -6.35 -6.62
C THR A 64 1.80 -7.80 -6.96
N VAL A 65 1.09 -8.51 -6.09
CA VAL A 65 0.40 -9.75 -6.46
C VAL A 65 -1.05 -9.59 -6.06
N SER A 66 -1.98 -9.72 -7.00
CA SER A 66 -3.40 -9.51 -6.76
C SER A 66 -4.30 -10.48 -7.50
N ASP A 67 -5.45 -10.73 -6.90
CA ASP A 67 -6.65 -11.26 -7.52
C ASP A 67 -7.69 -10.13 -7.56
N LEU A 68 -7.99 -9.63 -8.77
CA LEU A 68 -8.94 -8.55 -9.01
C LEU A 68 -10.27 -9.08 -9.55
N GLY A 69 -10.61 -10.32 -9.18
CA GLY A 69 -11.79 -11.01 -9.68
C GLY A 69 -11.54 -11.59 -11.06
N TYR A 70 -11.89 -10.86 -12.13
CA TYR A 70 -11.78 -11.34 -13.51
C TYR A 70 -10.34 -11.57 -13.97
N THR A 71 -9.39 -10.89 -13.34
CA THR A 71 -7.97 -10.90 -13.71
C THR A 71 -7.12 -10.93 -12.44
N GLY A 72 -6.07 -11.73 -12.44
CA GLY A 72 -4.99 -11.61 -11.47
C GLY A 72 -3.86 -10.81 -12.09
N LEU A 73 -3.28 -9.89 -11.34
CA LEU A 73 -2.11 -9.12 -11.75
C LEU A 73 -0.95 -9.51 -10.86
N THR A 74 0.17 -9.88 -11.47
CA THR A 74 1.45 -9.94 -10.77
C THR A 74 2.41 -9.01 -11.47
N SER A 75 2.98 -8.06 -10.75
CA SER A 75 3.87 -7.09 -11.34
C SER A 75 4.94 -6.62 -10.39
N PHE A 76 6.00 -6.08 -10.97
CA PHE A 76 6.88 -5.16 -10.26
C PHE A 76 7.23 -3.99 -11.16
N VAL A 77 7.63 -2.87 -10.54
CA VAL A 77 7.99 -1.65 -11.25
C VAL A 77 9.30 -1.11 -10.68
N TRP A 78 10.31 -0.99 -11.53
CA TRP A 78 11.53 -0.25 -11.20
C TRP A 78 11.29 1.24 -11.36
N LEU A 79 11.71 2.03 -10.37
CA LEU A 79 11.53 3.48 -10.32
C LEU A 79 12.90 4.16 -10.31
N ASP A 80 13.13 5.09 -11.23
CA ASP A 80 14.33 5.91 -11.32
C ASP A 80 13.94 7.38 -11.17
N PHE A 81 14.14 7.95 -9.98
CA PHE A 81 13.78 9.33 -9.66
C PHE A 81 14.78 10.34 -10.21
N VAL A 82 16.02 9.91 -10.52
CA VAL A 82 17.02 10.76 -11.17
C VAL A 82 16.64 10.98 -12.63
N LYS A 83 16.31 9.91 -13.35
CA LYS A 83 15.86 9.97 -14.75
C LYS A 83 14.38 10.32 -14.89
N ARG A 84 13.64 10.34 -13.78
CA ARG A 84 12.17 10.54 -13.75
C ARG A 84 11.46 9.55 -14.67
N SER A 85 11.83 8.28 -14.58
CA SER A 85 11.27 7.21 -15.39
C SER A 85 10.93 5.99 -14.54
N PHE A 86 10.09 5.14 -15.10
CA PHE A 86 9.75 3.84 -14.51
C PHE A 86 9.70 2.77 -15.59
N VAL A 87 9.93 1.52 -15.19
CA VAL A 87 9.82 0.36 -16.08
C VAL A 87 8.94 -0.70 -15.41
N PRO A 88 7.68 -0.87 -15.85
CA PRO A 88 6.78 -1.86 -15.29
C PRO A 88 6.98 -3.23 -15.96
N VAL A 89 6.80 -4.30 -15.18
CA VAL A 89 6.73 -5.67 -15.66
C VAL A 89 5.45 -6.30 -15.14
N ASP A 90 4.48 -6.45 -16.04
CA ASP A 90 3.17 -7.01 -15.67
C ASP A 90 2.95 -8.40 -16.23
N SER A 91 2.43 -9.31 -15.42
CA SER A 91 1.83 -10.57 -15.85
C SER A 91 0.36 -10.64 -15.44
N LEU A 92 -0.47 -11.04 -16.40
CA LEU A 92 -1.91 -11.16 -16.22
C LEU A 92 -2.32 -12.62 -16.25
N LYS A 93 -3.09 -13.03 -15.24
CA LYS A 93 -3.76 -14.32 -15.18
C LYS A 93 -5.25 -14.12 -15.38
N LEU A 94 -5.83 -14.70 -16.42
CA LEU A 94 -7.27 -14.63 -16.63
C LEU A 94 -8.02 -15.55 -15.65
N LEU A 95 -9.12 -15.05 -15.10
CA LEU A 95 -10.05 -15.79 -14.25
C LEU A 95 -9.36 -16.52 -13.08
N PRO A 96 -8.56 -15.82 -12.24
CA PRO A 96 -7.82 -16.45 -11.15
C PRO A 96 -8.74 -17.13 -10.12
N ARG A 97 -9.96 -16.60 -9.88
CA ARG A 97 -10.99 -17.19 -9.01
C ARG A 97 -10.49 -17.53 -7.60
N GLY A 98 -9.65 -16.69 -7.01
CA GLY A 98 -9.02 -16.89 -5.70
C GLY A 98 -7.82 -17.84 -5.72
N LYS A 99 -7.34 -18.26 -6.90
CA LYS A 99 -6.20 -19.20 -7.05
C LYS A 99 -4.89 -18.46 -7.38
N THR A 100 -4.60 -17.43 -6.62
CA THR A 100 -3.35 -16.64 -6.67
C THR A 100 -2.38 -16.98 -5.54
N GLY A 101 -2.82 -17.75 -4.53
CA GLY A 101 -1.99 -18.10 -3.38
C GLY A 101 -1.92 -17.01 -2.30
N LEU A 102 -2.77 -15.98 -2.39
CA LEU A 102 -2.88 -14.92 -1.39
C LEU A 102 -3.40 -15.50 -0.07
N SER A 103 -2.63 -15.28 0.99
CA SER A 103 -2.97 -15.75 2.34
C SER A 103 -4.15 -14.97 2.92
N PRO A 104 -4.99 -15.59 3.78
CA PRO A 104 -5.99 -14.87 4.56
C PRO A 104 -5.38 -14.04 5.70
N SER A 105 -4.09 -14.19 5.98
CA SER A 105 -3.35 -13.41 6.97
C SER A 105 -2.17 -12.71 6.32
N SER A 106 -1.87 -11.50 6.76
CA SER A 106 -0.68 -10.75 6.38
C SER A 106 0.59 -11.19 7.11
N SER A 107 0.44 -11.94 8.22
CA SER A 107 1.54 -12.36 9.09
C SER A 107 1.99 -13.80 8.85
N GLN A 108 1.30 -14.53 7.98
CA GLN A 108 1.56 -15.96 7.71
C GLN A 108 1.23 -16.28 6.26
N GLY A 109 1.88 -17.32 5.74
CA GLY A 109 1.67 -17.82 4.38
C GLY A 109 2.60 -17.13 3.40
N ASP A 110 3.66 -17.84 3.03
CA ASP A 110 4.53 -17.43 1.94
C ASP A 110 3.74 -17.39 0.64
N LEU A 111 4.05 -16.41 -0.20
CA LEU A 111 3.46 -16.28 -1.52
C LEU A 111 4.55 -16.51 -2.56
N HIS A 112 4.27 -17.39 -3.51
CA HIS A 112 5.15 -17.65 -4.65
C HIS A 112 4.35 -17.58 -5.94
N TYR A 113 4.74 -16.65 -6.82
CA TYR A 113 4.25 -16.56 -8.18
C TYR A 113 5.41 -16.72 -9.15
N LYS A 114 5.18 -17.52 -10.22
CA LYS A 114 6.14 -17.64 -11.32
C LYS A 114 5.41 -17.97 -12.62
N ASP A 115 5.82 -17.29 -13.67
CA ASP A 115 5.47 -17.64 -15.04
C ASP A 115 6.69 -17.50 -15.97
N LYS A 116 6.46 -17.36 -17.28
CA LYS A 116 7.52 -17.19 -18.28
C LYS A 116 8.14 -15.79 -18.28
N LYS A 117 7.44 -14.78 -17.76
CA LYS A 117 7.82 -13.36 -17.81
C LYS A 117 8.52 -12.93 -16.52
N LEU A 118 8.00 -13.35 -15.37
CA LEU A 118 8.50 -12.93 -14.07
C LEU A 118 8.29 -13.98 -12.96
N SER A 119 9.05 -13.84 -11.89
CA SER A 119 8.79 -14.48 -10.60
C SER A 119 8.75 -13.45 -9.47
N ILE A 120 7.88 -13.66 -8.49
CA ILE A 120 7.84 -12.88 -7.24
C ILE A 120 7.60 -13.87 -6.10
N SER A 121 8.39 -13.76 -5.04
CA SER A 121 8.20 -14.50 -3.79
C SER A 121 8.19 -13.54 -2.62
N TYR A 122 7.16 -13.65 -1.77
CA TYR A 122 7.11 -13.01 -0.46
C TYR A 122 7.28 -14.11 0.60
N ILE A 123 8.38 -14.07 1.33
CA ILE A 123 8.74 -15.06 2.35
C ILE A 123 8.65 -14.40 3.71
N LEU A 124 7.78 -14.90 4.58
CA LEU A 124 7.47 -14.28 5.86
C LEU A 124 8.27 -14.94 6.99
N GLY A 125 9.12 -14.17 7.64
CA GLY A 125 9.81 -14.54 8.88
C GLY A 125 9.15 -13.93 10.11
N LYS A 126 9.65 -14.29 11.29
CA LYS A 126 9.10 -13.81 12.58
C LYS A 126 9.17 -12.28 12.75
N SER A 127 10.23 -11.65 12.25
CA SER A 127 10.51 -10.21 12.38
C SER A 127 11.02 -9.60 11.08
N GLN A 128 10.83 -10.29 9.95
CA GLN A 128 11.33 -9.82 8.66
C GLN A 128 10.47 -10.39 7.54
N ARG A 129 10.48 -9.71 6.39
CA ARG A 129 9.88 -10.18 5.14
C ARG A 129 10.93 -10.16 4.07
N ARG A 130 11.08 -11.23 3.31
CA ARG A 130 12.00 -11.27 2.17
C ARG A 130 11.21 -11.24 0.87
N ILE A 131 11.58 -10.33 -0.02
CA ILE A 131 11.00 -10.18 -1.35
C ILE A 131 12.08 -10.58 -2.35
N VAL A 132 11.81 -11.66 -3.09
CA VAL A 132 12.66 -12.10 -4.19
C VAL A 132 11.87 -11.94 -5.49
N ALA A 133 12.45 -11.30 -6.49
CA ALA A 133 11.80 -11.15 -7.78
C ALA A 133 12.80 -11.25 -8.94
N GLU A 134 12.34 -11.79 -10.06
CA GLU A 134 13.17 -11.95 -11.26
C GLU A 134 12.38 -11.64 -12.53
N CYS A 135 13.04 -11.04 -13.52
CA CYS A 135 12.55 -10.93 -14.89
C CYS A 135 13.73 -11.02 -15.86
N PRO A 136 13.96 -12.16 -16.51
CA PRO A 136 15.09 -12.35 -17.42
C PRO A 136 15.10 -11.40 -18.63
N SER A 137 13.93 -10.98 -19.11
CA SER A 137 13.81 -10.11 -20.29
C SER A 137 13.88 -8.61 -19.97
N PHE A 138 14.02 -8.21 -18.71
CA PHE A 138 14.03 -6.81 -18.30
C PHE A 138 15.16 -6.01 -18.96
N GLY A 139 14.89 -4.75 -19.32
CA GLY A 139 15.90 -3.83 -19.86
C GLY A 139 16.56 -4.34 -21.15
N ASP A 140 15.75 -4.75 -22.13
CA ASP A 140 16.20 -5.33 -23.40
C ASP A 140 17.00 -6.64 -23.24
N GLY A 141 16.56 -7.50 -22.31
CA GLY A 141 17.20 -8.80 -22.06
C GLY A 141 18.41 -8.76 -21.13
N LYS A 142 18.70 -7.61 -20.50
CA LYS A 142 19.72 -7.50 -19.44
C LYS A 142 19.34 -8.30 -18.19
N GLY A 143 18.06 -8.48 -17.96
CA GLY A 143 17.52 -9.16 -16.79
C GLY A 143 17.48 -8.26 -15.56
N LEU A 144 16.54 -8.58 -14.66
CA LEU A 144 16.44 -8.01 -13.33
C LEU A 144 16.37 -9.15 -12.31
N HIS A 145 17.17 -9.04 -11.26
CA HIS A 145 17.09 -9.88 -10.05
C HIS A 145 17.00 -8.98 -8.83
N CYS A 146 16.08 -9.28 -7.92
CA CYS A 146 15.84 -8.54 -6.70
C CYS A 146 15.86 -9.51 -5.53
N ASP A 147 16.58 -9.16 -4.47
CA ASP A 147 16.54 -9.84 -3.18
C ASP A 147 16.63 -8.79 -2.07
N LEU A 148 15.47 -8.50 -1.47
CA LEU A 148 15.32 -7.51 -0.43
C LEU A 148 14.78 -8.15 0.84
N VAL A 149 15.30 -7.72 1.98
CA VAL A 149 14.77 -8.06 3.30
C VAL A 149 14.29 -6.78 3.97
N LEU A 150 13.02 -6.79 4.35
CA LEU A 150 12.35 -5.74 5.11
C LEU A 150 12.27 -6.18 6.57
N GLU A 151 12.91 -5.43 7.46
CA GLU A 151 12.82 -5.64 8.90
C GLU A 151 11.46 -5.16 9.41
N GLN A 152 10.79 -6.01 10.19
CA GLN A 152 9.49 -5.73 10.77
C GLN A 152 9.57 -5.95 12.28
N ASP A 153 9.60 -4.85 13.03
CA ASP A 153 9.45 -4.87 14.49
C ASP A 153 8.08 -5.47 14.85
N PRO A 154 8.02 -6.64 15.51
CA PRO A 154 6.76 -7.27 15.88
C PRO A 154 5.99 -6.47 16.93
N ASP A 155 6.63 -5.51 17.61
CA ASP A 155 6.01 -4.63 18.59
C ASP A 155 5.51 -3.29 17.99
N ALA A 156 5.82 -3.03 16.72
CA ALA A 156 5.35 -1.85 16.01
C ALA A 156 3.84 -1.89 15.74
N ASP A 157 3.23 -0.73 15.89
CA ASP A 157 1.85 -0.53 15.46
C ASP A 157 1.78 -0.52 13.93
N SER A 158 0.65 -0.96 13.39
CA SER A 158 0.32 -0.93 11.98
C SER A 158 -1.08 -0.35 11.78
N MET A 159 -1.36 0.19 10.60
CA MET A 159 -2.71 0.60 10.25
C MET A 159 -3.50 -0.65 9.92
N ASN A 160 -4.61 -0.89 10.61
CA ASN A 160 -5.57 -1.94 10.26
C ASN A 160 -6.96 -1.32 10.26
N ILE A 161 -7.76 -1.63 9.26
CA ILE A 161 -9.13 -1.09 9.14
C ILE A 161 -10.05 -2.12 8.51
N ALA A 162 -11.26 -2.25 9.06
CA ALA A 162 -12.34 -3.01 8.47
C ALA A 162 -13.61 -2.16 8.47
N THR A 163 -14.08 -1.79 7.28
CA THR A 163 -15.28 -0.96 7.08
C THR A 163 -16.03 -1.40 5.83
N SER A 164 -17.32 -1.05 5.74
CA SER A 164 -18.20 -1.39 4.63
C SER A 164 -18.64 -0.17 3.82
N TRP A 165 -19.15 -0.41 2.62
CA TRP A 165 -19.81 0.63 1.84
C TRP A 165 -21.23 0.88 2.36
N LYS A 166 -21.62 2.16 2.46
CA LYS A 166 -22.96 2.55 2.90
C LYS A 166 -24.06 2.02 1.99
N GLU A 167 -23.78 1.96 0.69
CA GLU A 167 -24.68 1.50 -0.36
C GLU A 167 -24.89 -0.01 -0.33
N ASN A 168 -23.94 -0.76 0.24
CA ASN A 168 -24.01 -2.21 0.37
C ASN A 168 -23.13 -2.68 1.54
N ARG A 169 -23.74 -2.93 2.69
CA ARG A 169 -23.04 -3.33 3.92
C ARG A 169 -22.36 -4.71 3.86
N ARG A 170 -22.63 -5.52 2.81
CA ARG A 170 -21.87 -6.76 2.54
C ARG A 170 -20.58 -6.50 1.77
N ALA A 171 -20.50 -5.41 1.03
CA ALA A 171 -19.24 -4.98 0.43
C ALA A 171 -18.38 -4.38 1.55
N PHE A 172 -17.12 -4.80 1.63
CA PHE A 172 -16.20 -4.38 2.68
C PHE A 172 -14.75 -4.31 2.23
N TYR A 173 -14.01 -3.45 2.92
CA TYR A 173 -12.59 -3.25 2.79
C TYR A 173 -11.93 -3.65 4.11
N TYR A 174 -11.17 -4.75 4.10
CA TYR A 174 -10.27 -5.10 5.17
C TYR A 174 -8.83 -4.88 4.70
N ASN A 175 -8.08 -4.07 5.43
CA ASN A 175 -6.75 -3.69 5.03
C ASN A 175 -5.79 -3.63 6.20
N GLN A 176 -4.53 -3.95 5.91
CA GLN A 176 -3.41 -3.62 6.75
C GLN A 176 -2.34 -2.88 5.96
N LYS A 177 -1.80 -1.82 6.54
CA LYS A 177 -0.57 -1.18 6.07
C LYS A 177 0.49 -1.18 7.15
N ILE A 178 1.68 -1.62 6.76
CA ILE A 178 2.87 -1.62 7.61
C ILE A 178 3.86 -0.66 6.99
N ASN A 179 4.13 0.44 7.69
CA ASN A 179 5.07 1.47 7.29
C ASN A 179 6.41 1.28 8.00
N CYS A 180 7.41 2.07 7.61
CA CYS A 180 8.68 2.22 8.30
C CYS A 180 9.52 0.94 8.41
N MET A 181 9.36 -0.04 7.51
CA MET A 181 10.19 -1.25 7.54
C MET A 181 11.57 -0.95 6.94
N PRO A 182 12.68 -0.94 7.70
CA PRO A 182 14.00 -0.74 7.12
C PRO A 182 14.33 -1.87 6.14
N ALA A 183 14.86 -1.52 4.97
CA ALA A 183 15.13 -2.45 3.89
C ALA A 183 16.63 -2.63 3.70
N ARG A 184 17.08 -3.88 3.52
CA ARG A 184 18.42 -4.19 3.03
C ARG A 184 18.38 -5.14 1.85
N GLY A 185 19.46 -5.18 1.08
CA GLY A 185 19.64 -6.10 -0.03
C GLY A 185 19.95 -5.34 -1.31
N GLU A 186 19.57 -5.89 -2.45
CA GLU A 186 19.85 -5.23 -3.72
C GLU A 186 18.89 -5.61 -4.84
N VAL A 187 18.84 -4.73 -5.84
CA VAL A 187 18.31 -5.02 -7.17
C VAL A 187 19.49 -4.98 -8.15
N THR A 188 19.62 -6.00 -8.97
CA THR A 188 20.61 -6.07 -10.06
C THR A 188 19.89 -5.99 -11.40
N ILE A 189 20.33 -5.09 -12.27
CA ILE A 189 19.82 -4.93 -13.65
C ILE A 189 21.01 -5.06 -14.61
N GLY A 190 21.07 -6.18 -15.35
CA GLY A 190 22.29 -6.55 -16.07
C GLY A 190 23.48 -6.67 -15.12
N GLU A 191 24.52 -5.86 -15.34
CA GLU A 191 25.72 -5.81 -14.48
C GLU A 191 25.63 -4.73 -13.38
N GLN A 192 24.61 -3.88 -13.42
CA GLN A 192 24.47 -2.77 -12.48
C GLN A 192 23.77 -3.22 -11.21
N ARG A 193 24.34 -2.87 -10.05
CA ARG A 193 23.82 -3.19 -8.72
C ARG A 193 23.27 -1.92 -8.05
N TYR A 194 22.08 -2.05 -7.47
CA TYR A 194 21.36 -0.99 -6.77
C TYR A 194 21.11 -1.44 -5.32
N PRO A 195 22.00 -1.09 -4.39
CA PRO A 195 21.87 -1.50 -2.99
C PRO A 195 20.76 -0.72 -2.27
N PHE A 196 20.04 -1.42 -1.42
CA PHE A 196 19.13 -0.84 -0.42
C PHE A 196 19.76 -1.03 0.95
N GLU A 197 19.79 0.04 1.75
CA GLU A 197 20.47 0.09 3.05
C GLU A 197 19.49 0.56 4.15
N PRO A 198 19.42 -0.11 5.32
CA PRO A 198 18.46 0.22 6.38
C PRO A 198 18.51 1.67 6.87
N GLU A 199 19.65 2.35 6.67
CA GLU A 199 19.88 3.74 7.04
C GLU A 199 19.14 4.74 6.14
N ASP A 200 18.72 4.34 4.94
CA ASP A 200 18.04 5.22 3.98
C ASP A 200 16.91 4.58 3.18
N SER A 201 16.70 3.27 3.28
CA SER A 201 15.77 2.51 2.44
C SER A 201 14.65 1.91 3.28
N PHE A 202 13.41 2.20 2.91
CA PHE A 202 12.24 1.81 3.70
C PHE A 202 11.15 1.20 2.83
N GLY A 203 10.61 0.09 3.33
CA GLY A 203 9.47 -0.62 2.79
C GLY A 203 8.15 -0.15 3.40
N VAL A 204 7.12 -0.12 2.57
CA VAL A 204 5.72 -0.15 2.98
C VAL A 204 5.06 -1.41 2.43
N MET A 205 4.16 -2.00 3.22
CA MET A 205 3.23 -3.04 2.76
C MET A 205 1.81 -2.48 2.73
N ASP A 206 1.06 -2.83 1.69
CA ASP A 206 -0.39 -2.69 1.62
C ASP A 206 -0.99 -4.07 1.31
N TRP A 207 -1.72 -4.60 2.28
CA TRP A 207 -2.38 -5.89 2.22
C TRP A 207 -3.89 -5.65 2.26
N GLY A 208 -4.61 -5.99 1.20
CA GLY A 208 -6.06 -5.75 1.10
C GLY A 208 -6.85 -7.02 0.81
N ARG A 209 -8.00 -7.17 1.45
CA ARG A 209 -8.96 -8.26 1.23
C ARG A 209 -10.39 -7.75 1.29
N GLY A 210 -11.29 -8.36 0.53
CA GLY A 210 -12.72 -8.12 0.67
C GLY A 210 -13.55 -8.10 -0.61
N TYR A 211 -14.64 -7.34 -0.55
CA TYR A 211 -15.68 -7.27 -1.57
C TYR A 211 -15.92 -5.81 -1.95
N TRP A 212 -15.50 -5.41 -3.17
CA TRP A 212 -15.67 -4.05 -3.67
C TRP A 212 -16.94 -3.87 -4.50
N LEU A 213 -17.51 -2.67 -4.42
CA LEU A 213 -18.48 -2.17 -5.40
C LEU A 213 -17.86 -2.12 -6.81
N TYR A 214 -18.72 -1.92 -7.82
CA TYR A 214 -18.26 -1.84 -9.21
C TYR A 214 -17.44 -0.57 -9.48
N ARG A 215 -17.87 0.57 -8.94
CA ARG A 215 -17.21 1.86 -9.15
C ARG A 215 -16.60 2.31 -7.83
N ASN A 216 -15.30 2.55 -7.83
CA ASN A 216 -14.59 3.06 -6.66
C ASN A 216 -13.57 4.10 -7.09
N ARG A 217 -13.35 5.10 -6.25
CA ARG A 217 -12.24 6.03 -6.38
C ARG A 217 -11.64 6.22 -5.00
N TRP A 218 -10.34 6.11 -4.88
CA TRP A 218 -9.65 6.37 -3.62
C TRP A 218 -8.43 7.25 -3.83
N TYR A 219 -8.04 7.88 -2.74
CA TYR A 219 -6.79 8.59 -2.60
C TYR A 219 -5.99 7.90 -1.52
N TRP A 220 -4.70 7.70 -1.77
CA TRP A 220 -3.80 7.09 -0.79
C TRP A 220 -2.43 7.77 -0.84
N GLY A 221 -1.82 7.96 0.33
CA GLY A 221 -0.48 8.52 0.48
C GLY A 221 0.28 7.77 1.55
N SER A 222 1.57 7.57 1.31
CA SER A 222 2.45 6.85 2.22
C SER A 222 3.87 7.34 2.10
N ALA A 223 4.56 7.47 3.24
CA ALA A 223 5.99 7.71 3.27
C ALA A 223 6.61 6.99 4.47
N SER A 224 7.91 6.74 4.39
CA SER A 224 8.68 6.07 5.44
C SER A 224 10.14 6.49 5.36
N GLY A 225 10.71 6.88 6.50
CA GLY A 225 12.10 7.29 6.61
C GLY A 225 12.52 7.51 8.06
N LEU A 226 13.50 8.38 8.24
CA LEU A 226 14.02 8.75 9.55
C LEU A 226 13.79 10.23 9.83
N TYR A 227 13.38 10.54 11.05
CA TYR A 227 13.35 11.88 11.63
C TYR A 227 14.30 11.90 12.83
N GLU A 228 15.40 12.65 12.72
CA GLU A 228 16.44 12.71 13.77
C GLU A 228 16.93 11.31 14.20
N GLY A 229 17.07 10.40 13.23
CA GLY A 229 17.51 9.01 13.45
C GLY A 229 16.42 8.05 13.96
N ALA A 230 15.21 8.53 14.22
CA ALA A 230 14.08 7.69 14.63
C ALA A 230 13.15 7.38 13.43
N PRO A 231 12.59 6.16 13.32
CA PRO A 231 11.60 5.84 12.29
C PRO A 231 10.40 6.78 12.32
N LEU A 232 10.07 7.35 11.16
CA LEU A 232 8.90 8.19 10.90
C LEU A 232 8.25 7.77 9.59
N GLY A 233 6.93 7.68 9.57
CA GLY A 233 6.16 7.45 8.36
C GLY A 233 4.68 7.67 8.58
N TRP A 234 3.86 7.42 7.56
CA TRP A 234 2.42 7.60 7.66
C TRP A 234 1.67 6.79 6.62
N ASN A 235 0.40 6.54 6.93
CA ASN A 235 -0.63 6.15 6.00
C ASN A 235 -1.73 7.20 6.00
N ILE A 236 -2.09 7.74 4.84
CA ILE A 236 -3.17 8.72 4.70
C ILE A 236 -4.01 8.40 3.46
N GLY A 237 -5.32 8.62 3.51
CA GLY A 237 -6.21 8.28 2.41
C GLY A 237 -7.69 8.37 2.75
N TYR A 238 -8.50 8.23 1.70
CA TYR A 238 -9.96 8.10 1.77
C TYR A 238 -10.52 7.58 0.44
N GLY A 239 -11.81 7.25 0.44
CA GLY A 239 -12.57 6.86 -0.76
C GLY A 239 -12.76 5.36 -0.92
N PHE A 240 -12.09 4.53 -0.11
CA PHE A 240 -12.36 3.09 -0.07
C PHE A 240 -13.79 2.81 0.39
N THR A 241 -14.23 3.31 1.55
CA THR A 241 -15.51 2.90 2.19
C THR A 241 -16.16 4.06 2.97
N ASP A 242 -17.28 3.77 3.64
CA ASP A 242 -17.89 4.70 4.61
C ASP A 242 -16.91 4.98 5.76
N ARG A 243 -16.57 6.26 5.96
CA ARG A 243 -15.62 6.72 6.97
C ARG A 243 -16.25 7.02 8.33
N THR A 244 -17.58 6.92 8.44
CA THR A 244 -18.30 7.19 9.70
C THR A 244 -17.75 6.38 10.89
N PRO A 245 -17.37 5.09 10.76
CA PRO A 245 -16.82 4.32 11.87
C PRO A 245 -15.36 4.67 12.20
N ALA A 246 -14.53 4.90 11.17
CA ALA A 246 -13.11 5.19 11.29
C ALA A 246 -12.51 5.66 9.95
N SER A 247 -11.41 6.41 10.01
CA SER A 247 -10.53 6.66 8.86
C SER A 247 -9.27 5.79 8.93
N GLU A 248 -8.57 5.60 7.80
CA GLU A 248 -7.30 4.86 7.75
C GLU A 248 -6.07 5.73 8.11
N ASN A 249 -6.28 7.00 8.46
CA ASN A 249 -5.22 8.00 8.57
C ASN A 249 -4.41 7.86 9.86
N MET A 250 -3.10 7.66 9.75
CA MET A 250 -2.17 7.44 10.88
C MET A 250 -0.77 7.96 10.57
N VAL A 251 -0.12 8.56 11.56
CA VAL A 251 1.34 8.76 11.59
C VAL A 251 1.96 7.67 12.44
N PHE A 252 3.14 7.19 12.05
CA PHE A 252 3.95 6.26 12.82
C PHE A 252 5.25 6.96 13.22
N TYR A 253 5.51 7.05 14.53
CA TYR A 253 6.76 7.60 15.04
C TYR A 253 7.31 6.67 16.12
N LYS A 254 8.57 6.24 15.98
CA LYS A 254 9.21 5.27 16.89
C LYS A 254 8.32 4.03 17.12
N SER A 255 7.82 3.44 16.02
CA SER A 255 6.98 2.24 16.04
C SER A 255 5.60 2.42 16.69
N ARG A 256 5.15 3.64 17.02
CA ARG A 256 3.83 3.91 17.62
C ARG A 256 2.93 4.69 16.67
N ALA A 257 1.67 4.27 16.58
CA ALA A 257 0.67 4.92 15.76
C ALA A 257 0.06 6.13 16.50
N HIS A 258 -0.05 7.24 15.77
CA HIS A 258 -0.74 8.45 16.15
C HIS A 258 -1.90 8.63 15.18
N LYS A 259 -3.12 8.42 15.68
CA LYS A 259 -4.32 8.44 14.83
C LYS A 259 -4.61 9.89 14.41
N LEU A 260 -4.90 10.07 13.12
CA LEU A 260 -5.35 11.34 12.56
C LEU A 260 -6.86 11.29 12.30
N GLU A 261 -7.49 12.46 12.24
CA GLU A 261 -8.84 12.61 11.70
C GLU A 261 -8.88 12.49 10.15
N GLU A 262 -9.75 13.24 9.48
CA GLU A 262 -9.95 13.14 8.05
C GLU A 262 -8.86 13.88 7.29
N ILE A 263 -8.33 13.24 6.25
CA ILE A 263 -7.35 13.84 5.34
C ILE A 263 -8.06 14.34 4.10
N GLU A 264 -7.62 15.47 3.56
CA GLU A 264 -8.02 16.01 2.28
C GLU A 264 -6.80 16.23 1.39
N PHE A 265 -6.89 15.76 0.14
CA PHE A 265 -5.87 15.98 -0.88
C PHE A 265 -6.34 17.12 -1.79
N HIS A 266 -5.65 18.25 -1.72
CA HIS A 266 -5.90 19.42 -2.56
C HIS A 266 -5.06 19.31 -3.83
N ILE A 267 -5.68 18.77 -4.89
CA ILE A 267 -5.04 18.41 -6.15
C ILE A 267 -5.66 19.24 -7.28
N ASP A 268 -4.84 19.71 -8.23
CA ASP A 268 -5.36 20.18 -9.52
C ASP A 268 -5.69 18.96 -10.41
N PRO A 269 -6.97 18.68 -10.69
CA PRO A 269 -7.35 17.52 -11.49
C PRO A 269 -6.85 17.57 -12.94
N ASN A 270 -6.38 18.74 -13.41
CA ASN A 270 -5.83 18.91 -14.76
C ASN A 270 -4.31 18.75 -14.82
N ASP A 271 -3.62 18.84 -13.69
CA ASP A 271 -2.17 18.70 -13.59
C ASP A 271 -1.77 17.99 -12.29
N TYR A 272 -1.74 16.66 -12.34
CA TYR A 272 -1.29 15.85 -11.20
C TYR A 272 0.18 16.10 -10.83
N MET A 273 1.01 16.65 -11.72
CA MET A 273 2.41 16.95 -11.44
C MET A 273 2.61 18.30 -10.75
N ALA A 274 1.57 19.14 -10.67
CA ALA A 274 1.60 20.34 -9.83
C ALA A 274 1.76 19.95 -8.35
N PRO A 275 2.35 20.81 -7.49
CA PRO A 275 2.43 20.54 -6.05
C PRO A 275 1.05 20.35 -5.42
N TRP A 276 0.90 19.34 -4.57
CA TRP A 276 -0.33 19.09 -3.83
C TRP A 276 -0.21 19.64 -2.42
N LYS A 277 -1.34 20.09 -1.88
CA LYS A 277 -1.45 20.30 -0.43
C LYS A 277 -2.26 19.18 0.18
N ILE A 278 -1.84 18.67 1.33
CA ILE A 278 -2.51 17.58 2.04
C ILE A 278 -2.67 17.97 3.50
N THR A 279 -3.92 18.01 3.96
CA THR A 279 -4.29 18.55 5.28
C THR A 279 -5.18 17.59 6.05
N SER A 280 -5.05 17.56 7.38
CA SER A 280 -6.00 16.87 8.26
C SER A 280 -7.01 17.84 8.90
N SER A 281 -8.24 17.39 9.14
CA SER A 281 -9.30 18.20 9.75
C SER A 281 -8.99 18.65 11.18
N ASP A 282 -8.11 17.94 11.87
CA ASP A 282 -7.61 18.27 13.21
C ASP A 282 -6.36 19.18 13.19
N GLY A 283 -5.86 19.57 12.00
CA GLY A 283 -4.69 20.43 11.83
C GLY A 283 -3.35 19.82 12.27
N ARG A 284 -3.33 18.50 12.49
CA ARG A 284 -2.17 17.72 12.95
C ARG A 284 -1.31 17.17 11.83
N PHE A 285 -1.74 17.25 10.58
CA PHE A 285 -0.97 16.84 9.41
C PHE A 285 -1.15 17.90 8.32
N GLU A 286 -0.09 18.65 8.04
CA GLU A 286 -0.09 19.74 7.05
C GLU A 286 1.16 19.57 6.19
N MET A 287 1.00 19.00 5.00
CA MET A 287 2.10 18.69 4.11
C MET A 287 1.87 19.26 2.71
N ASP A 288 2.94 19.76 2.13
CA ASP A 288 3.07 19.95 0.69
C ASP A 288 3.71 18.68 0.11
N PHE A 289 3.19 18.20 -1.01
CA PHE A 289 3.75 17.08 -1.76
C PHE A 289 4.20 17.59 -3.13
N GLU A 290 5.50 17.48 -3.41
CA GLU A 290 6.13 17.83 -4.68
C GLU A 290 6.32 16.57 -5.53
N PRO A 291 5.48 16.34 -6.56
CA PRO A 291 5.60 15.14 -7.38
C PRO A 291 6.85 15.17 -8.27
N VAL A 292 7.53 14.03 -8.38
CA VAL A 292 8.72 13.84 -9.22
C VAL A 292 8.45 12.93 -10.40
N LEU A 293 7.60 11.92 -10.18
CA LEU A 293 7.30 10.87 -11.14
C LEU A 293 5.82 10.48 -11.01
N ASN A 294 5.07 10.50 -12.11
CA ASN A 294 3.72 9.92 -12.16
C ASN A 294 3.75 8.60 -12.93
N ARG A 295 3.53 7.49 -12.23
CA ARG A 295 3.25 6.18 -12.84
C ARG A 295 1.79 6.15 -13.29
N HIS A 296 1.50 6.85 -14.38
CA HIS A 296 0.17 6.90 -14.95
C HIS A 296 -0.16 5.60 -15.70
N SER A 297 -1.37 5.10 -15.51
CA SER A 297 -1.93 3.99 -16.28
C SER A 297 -3.41 4.24 -16.53
N ASP A 298 -3.84 4.18 -17.79
CA ASP A 298 -5.24 4.22 -18.21
C ASP A 298 -5.52 2.99 -19.05
N ILE A 299 -6.32 2.08 -18.49
CA ILE A 299 -6.70 0.83 -19.13
C ILE A 299 -8.21 0.77 -19.18
N THR A 300 -8.75 0.65 -20.38
CA THR A 300 -10.17 0.34 -20.61
C THR A 300 -10.28 -0.92 -21.46
N LEU A 301 -10.95 -1.94 -20.93
CA LEU A 301 -11.24 -3.20 -21.61
C LEU A 301 -12.68 -3.62 -21.33
N LEU A 302 -13.54 -3.53 -22.35
CA LEU A 302 -14.96 -3.85 -22.25
C LEU A 302 -15.65 -3.06 -21.11
N ALA A 303 -16.17 -3.76 -20.12
CA ALA A 303 -16.82 -3.17 -18.94
C ALA A 303 -15.80 -2.75 -17.86
N VAL A 304 -14.54 -3.16 -17.96
CA VAL A 304 -13.51 -2.85 -16.96
C VAL A 304 -12.75 -1.59 -17.37
N SER A 305 -12.60 -0.63 -16.46
CA SER A 305 -11.70 0.50 -16.63
C SER A 305 -10.93 0.81 -15.34
N SER A 306 -9.65 1.15 -15.45
CA SER A 306 -8.82 1.62 -14.33
C SER A 306 -7.99 2.82 -14.81
N ILE A 307 -8.12 3.94 -14.10
CA ILE A 307 -7.26 5.12 -14.26
C ILE A 307 -6.48 5.24 -12.96
N GLN A 308 -5.17 5.13 -13.05
CA GLN A 308 -4.26 5.20 -11.90
C GLN A 308 -3.29 6.33 -12.12
N ASN A 309 -3.29 7.29 -11.19
CA ASN A 309 -2.19 8.22 -11.02
C ASN A 309 -1.49 7.82 -9.73
N GLN A 310 -0.35 7.14 -9.84
CA GLN A 310 0.49 6.83 -8.68
C GLN A 310 1.77 7.66 -8.76
N LEU A 311 1.80 8.71 -7.97
CA LEU A 311 2.89 9.66 -7.96
C LEU A 311 3.88 9.33 -6.86
N PHE A 312 5.15 9.56 -7.16
CA PHE A 312 6.24 9.51 -6.22
C PHE A 312 6.85 10.89 -6.14
N GLY A 313 7.13 11.34 -4.93
CA GLY A 313 7.51 12.72 -4.68
C GLY A 313 7.91 12.99 -3.24
N TYR A 314 8.19 14.24 -2.94
CA TYR A 314 8.72 14.65 -1.65
C TYR A 314 7.65 15.35 -0.83
N TYR A 315 7.48 14.90 0.41
CA TYR A 315 6.65 15.56 1.40
C TYR A 315 7.49 16.53 2.23
N SER A 316 7.02 17.76 2.37
CA SER A 316 7.57 18.78 3.29
C SER A 316 6.43 19.45 4.04
N GLY A 317 6.61 19.72 5.34
CA GLY A 317 5.57 20.33 6.15
C GLY A 317 5.70 20.02 7.63
N ARG A 318 4.56 19.96 8.33
CA ARG A 318 4.52 19.68 9.77
C ARG A 318 3.49 18.61 10.12
N LEU A 319 3.79 17.86 11.17
CA LEU A 319 2.82 17.00 11.83
C LEU A 319 2.89 17.14 13.36
N ILE A 320 1.80 16.77 14.04
CA ILE A 320 1.65 16.86 15.50
C ILE A 320 1.29 15.48 16.05
N LEU A 321 2.13 14.97 16.95
CA LEU A 321 1.93 13.70 17.65
C LEU A 321 0.84 13.82 18.74
N ASP A 322 0.36 12.69 19.27
CA ASP A 322 -0.71 12.71 20.29
C ASP A 322 -0.29 13.41 21.59
N ASP A 323 1.01 13.50 21.86
CA ASP A 323 1.58 14.22 23.01
C ASP A 323 1.84 15.71 22.74
N GLY A 324 1.42 16.21 21.57
CA GLY A 324 1.54 17.61 21.18
C GLY A 324 2.90 17.99 20.58
N ARG A 325 3.88 17.08 20.48
CA ARG A 325 5.14 17.36 19.80
C ARG A 325 4.92 17.64 18.32
N VAL A 326 5.53 18.71 17.83
CA VAL A 326 5.51 19.12 16.43
C VAL A 326 6.77 18.62 15.75
N LEU A 327 6.63 17.82 14.69
CA LEU A 327 7.73 17.39 13.83
C LEU A 327 7.68 18.16 12.51
N LYS A 328 8.80 18.73 12.08
CA LYS A 328 8.92 19.44 10.80
C LYS A 328 9.65 18.57 9.79
N VAL A 329 8.92 18.08 8.81
CA VAL A 329 9.48 17.22 7.77
C VAL A 329 9.96 18.09 6.62
N ASP A 330 11.16 17.80 6.11
CA ASP A 330 11.66 18.41 4.88
C ASP A 330 12.13 17.30 3.93
N LYS A 331 11.50 17.25 2.76
CA LYS A 331 11.81 16.34 1.64
C LYS A 331 11.89 14.87 1.99
N LEU A 332 10.83 14.33 2.62
CA LEU A 332 10.69 12.89 2.77
C LEU A 332 10.08 12.28 1.50
N LEU A 333 10.82 11.39 0.84
CA LEU A 333 10.32 10.67 -0.33
C LEU A 333 9.19 9.72 0.08
N GLY A 334 8.11 9.76 -0.68
CA GLY A 334 6.97 8.86 -0.52
C GLY A 334 6.16 8.75 -1.82
N LEU A 335 4.96 8.22 -1.69
CA LEU A 335 3.98 8.12 -2.76
C LEU A 335 2.67 8.80 -2.38
N ALA A 336 1.92 9.20 -3.40
CA ALA A 336 0.54 9.67 -3.32
C ALA A 336 -0.20 9.21 -4.58
N GLU A 337 -1.45 8.77 -4.46
CA GLU A 337 -2.22 8.29 -5.60
C GLU A 337 -3.67 8.77 -5.60
N ASP A 338 -4.19 8.89 -6.81
CA ASP A 338 -5.63 8.93 -7.13
C ASP A 338 -5.91 7.79 -8.09
N VAL A 339 -6.77 6.88 -7.67
CA VAL A 339 -7.11 5.70 -8.44
C VAL A 339 -8.61 5.62 -8.63
N GLN A 340 -9.03 5.52 -9.89
CA GLN A 340 -10.42 5.36 -10.29
C GLN A 340 -10.61 4.02 -10.98
N ASN A 341 -11.64 3.31 -10.56
CA ASN A 341 -11.83 1.91 -10.90
C ASN A 341 -13.28 1.61 -11.23
N LYS A 342 -13.49 0.86 -12.32
CA LYS A 342 -14.76 0.26 -12.73
C LYS A 342 -14.50 -1.22 -13.03
N TRP A 343 -14.81 -2.13 -12.12
CA TRP A 343 -14.64 -3.58 -12.32
C TRP A 343 -15.42 -4.43 -11.31
#